data_AF-A0A5J6DRU9-F1
#
_entry.id   AF-A0A5J6DRU9-F1
#
_cell.length_a   1.000
_cell.length_b   1.000
_cell.length_c   1.000
_cell.angle_alpha   90.00
_cell.angle_beta   90.00
_cell.angle_gamma   90.00
#
_symmetry.space_group_name_H-M   'P 1'
#
loop_
_entity.id
_entity.type
_entity.pdbx_description
1 polymer ?
#
loop_
_entity_poly.entity_id
_entity_poly.type
_entity_poly.pdbx_seq_one_letter_code
_entity_poly.pdbx_strand_id
1 'polypeptide(L)'
;MSPMSPPEMKPDTAMLDVLRDDATSPPAFKNYPPNHPLSGSKHLCSICGDRASGKHYGVYSCEGCKGFFKRTVRKDLTYACREERNCIIDKRQRN
;
A
#
# COMPACT_ATOMS: atom_id res chain seq x y z
N MET A 1 41.52 -35.12 -16.37
CA MET A 1 40.17 -34.52 -16.37
C MET A 1 39.78 -34.19 -14.95
N SER A 2 39.89 -32.93 -14.55
CA SER A 2 39.47 -32.47 -13.22
C SER A 2 38.05 -31.91 -13.30
N PRO A 3 37.15 -32.19 -12.33
CA PRO A 3 35.80 -31.63 -12.32
C PRO A 3 35.83 -30.15 -11.90
N MET A 4 35.09 -29.31 -12.61
CA MET A 4 34.88 -27.90 -12.24
C MET A 4 33.86 -27.82 -11.10
N SER A 5 34.24 -27.17 -10.00
CA SER A 5 33.37 -26.88 -8.85
C SER A 5 32.29 -25.84 -9.22
N PRO A 6 31.06 -25.93 -8.66
CA PRO A 6 30.02 -24.91 -8.84
C PRO A 6 30.35 -23.61 -8.07
N PRO A 7 29.86 -22.44 -8.50
CA PRO A 7 30.03 -21.18 -7.78
C PRO A 7 29.13 -21.13 -6.52
N GLU A 8 29.72 -20.78 -5.37
CA GLU A 8 29.01 -20.57 -4.10
C GLU A 8 28.17 -19.27 -4.13
N MET A 9 26.87 -19.37 -3.86
CA MET A 9 26.02 -18.23 -3.51
C MET A 9 26.29 -17.84 -2.06
N LYS A 10 26.88 -16.66 -1.85
CA LYS A 10 26.96 -16.05 -0.51
C LYS A 10 25.57 -15.55 -0.10
N PRO A 11 25.11 -15.82 1.14
CA PRO A 11 23.90 -15.19 1.65
C PRO A 11 24.20 -13.73 2.01
N ASP A 12 23.53 -12.81 1.30
CA ASP A 12 23.59 -11.38 1.57
C ASP A 12 23.13 -11.09 3.00
N THR A 13 23.97 -10.36 3.72
CA THR A 13 23.86 -10.04 5.15
C THR A 13 22.80 -8.97 5.43
N ALA A 14 21.56 -9.17 4.96
CA ALA A 14 20.45 -8.22 5.07
C ALA A 14 19.38 -8.63 6.11
N MET A 15 19.79 -9.28 7.21
CA MET A 15 18.87 -9.78 8.25
C MET A 15 19.26 -9.38 9.69
N LEU A 16 20.12 -8.37 9.87
CA LEU A 16 20.55 -7.91 11.21
C LEU A 16 20.21 -6.44 11.53
N ASP A 17 19.18 -5.87 10.90
CA ASP A 17 18.69 -4.51 11.22
C ASP A 17 17.19 -4.46 11.56
N VAL A 18 16.61 -5.53 12.14
CA VAL A 18 15.17 -5.62 12.48
C VAL A 18 14.90 -5.57 13.99
N LEU A 19 15.77 -4.97 14.81
CA LEU A 19 15.46 -4.71 16.23
C LEU A 19 16.10 -3.41 16.74
N ARG A 20 15.57 -2.25 16.31
CA ARG A 20 15.77 -0.97 17.04
C ARG A 20 14.73 0.08 16.63
N ASP A 21 13.52 -0.07 17.17
CA ASP A 21 12.62 1.05 17.41
C ASP A 21 13.10 1.78 18.69
N ASP A 22 13.37 3.08 18.63
CA ASP A 22 12.58 4.10 19.35
C ASP A 22 13.14 5.54 19.18
N ALA A 23 12.21 6.46 18.87
CA ALA A 23 12.20 7.90 19.08
C ALA A 23 13.46 8.77 18.82
N THR A 24 13.42 9.58 17.75
CA THR A 24 13.65 11.06 17.76
C THR A 24 13.75 11.58 16.32
N SER A 25 12.67 12.18 15.79
CA SER A 25 12.63 13.38 14.89
C SER A 25 11.34 13.43 14.04
N PRO A 26 10.70 14.61 13.86
CA PRO A 26 9.54 14.76 12.98
C PRO A 26 9.96 14.53 11.52
N PRO A 27 9.15 13.88 10.67
CA PRO A 27 9.56 13.56 9.32
C PRO A 27 9.54 14.84 8.48
N ALA A 28 10.73 15.38 8.19
CA ALA A 28 10.90 16.33 7.11
C ALA A 28 10.42 15.67 5.81
N PHE A 29 9.46 16.30 5.14
CA PHE A 29 8.89 15.91 3.85
C PHE A 29 10.02 15.77 2.80
N LYS A 30 10.57 14.57 2.65
CA LYS A 30 11.42 14.24 1.50
C LYS A 30 10.51 13.97 0.31
N ASN A 31 10.37 14.97 -0.55
CA ASN A 31 9.73 14.87 -1.86
C ASN A 31 10.55 13.91 -2.74
N TYR A 32 10.24 12.62 -2.68
CA TYR A 32 10.62 11.69 -3.74
C TYR A 32 9.67 11.86 -4.92
N PRO A 33 10.15 11.73 -6.17
CA PRO A 33 9.28 11.78 -7.34
C PRO A 33 8.20 10.69 -7.24
N PRO A 34 6.96 10.93 -7.72
CA PRO A 34 5.78 10.08 -7.47
C PRO A 34 5.84 8.62 -7.95
N ASN A 35 6.98 8.20 -8.51
CA ASN A 35 7.18 6.92 -9.17
C ASN A 35 8.46 6.18 -8.71
N HIS A 36 9.08 6.60 -7.60
CA HIS A 36 10.30 5.94 -7.12
C HIS A 36 9.98 4.71 -6.24
N PRO A 37 10.50 3.50 -6.56
CA PRO A 37 10.23 2.27 -5.81
C PRO A 37 10.76 2.27 -4.36
N LEU A 38 11.67 3.19 -4.02
CA LEU A 38 12.16 3.39 -2.64
C LEU A 38 11.55 4.61 -1.94
N SER A 39 10.52 5.26 -2.51
CA SER A 39 9.70 6.21 -1.77
C SER A 39 8.87 5.44 -0.76
N GLY A 40 9.49 5.02 0.33
CA GLY A 40 8.89 4.30 1.47
C GLY A 40 7.82 5.10 2.21
N SER A 41 7.31 6.20 1.64
CA SER A 41 6.04 6.80 2.00
C SER A 41 4.93 5.78 1.73
N LYS A 42 4.55 5.02 2.77
CA LYS A 42 3.38 4.13 2.76
C LYS A 42 2.14 4.96 2.43
N HIS A 43 1.83 5.12 1.13
CA HIS A 43 0.66 5.87 0.71
C HIS A 43 -0.59 5.27 1.36
N LEU A 44 -1.46 6.14 1.87
CA LEU A 44 -2.73 5.74 2.44
C LEU A 44 -3.81 5.77 1.36
N CYS A 45 -4.79 4.89 1.50
CA CYS A 45 -5.96 4.86 0.65
C CYS A 45 -6.74 6.16 0.84
N SER A 46 -6.90 6.94 -0.23
CA SER A 46 -7.62 8.23 -0.19
C SER A 46 -9.11 8.09 0.15
N ILE A 47 -9.64 6.86 0.17
CA ILE A 47 -11.06 6.58 0.42
C ILE A 47 -11.32 6.22 1.89
N CYS A 48 -10.50 5.34 2.48
CA CYS A 48 -10.76 4.79 3.83
C CYS A 48 -9.58 4.86 4.79
N GLY A 49 -8.44 5.45 4.38
CA GLY A 49 -7.24 5.59 5.20
C GLY A 49 -6.43 4.31 5.44
N ASP A 50 -6.86 3.15 4.94
CA ASP A 50 -6.10 1.90 5.02
C ASP A 50 -4.83 1.94 4.15
N ARG A 51 -3.90 1.00 4.34
CA ARG A 51 -2.66 0.95 3.54
C ARG A 51 -3.00 0.79 2.05
N ALA A 52 -2.55 1.74 1.21
CA ALA A 52 -2.71 1.62 -0.23
C ALA A 52 -1.75 0.55 -0.77
N SER A 53 -2.23 -0.21 -1.76
CA SER A 53 -1.38 -1.14 -2.53
C SER A 53 -0.74 -0.46 -3.75
N GLY A 54 -1.21 0.74 -4.11
CA GLY A 54 -0.72 1.53 -5.25
C GLY A 54 -1.81 2.46 -5.77
N LYS A 55 -1.59 2.99 -6.98
CA LYS A 55 -2.62 3.74 -7.71
C LYS A 55 -3.57 2.77 -8.43
N HIS A 56 -4.86 2.93 -8.19
CA HIS A 56 -5.93 2.22 -8.90
C HIS A 56 -6.94 3.24 -9.39
N TYR A 57 -7.28 3.19 -10.68
CA TYR A 57 -8.23 4.12 -11.28
C TYR A 57 -7.86 5.61 -11.10
N GLY A 58 -6.55 5.91 -11.08
CA GLY A 58 -6.02 7.28 -10.98
C GLY A 58 -5.71 7.79 -9.57
N VAL A 59 -6.14 7.09 -8.51
CA VAL A 59 -5.93 7.50 -7.11
C VAL A 59 -5.25 6.41 -6.28
N TYR A 60 -4.60 6.77 -5.18
CA TYR A 60 -4.05 5.78 -4.25
C TYR A 60 -5.20 5.11 -3.47
N SER A 61 -5.33 3.79 -3.60
CA SER A 61 -6.37 3.03 -2.91
C SER A 61 -5.88 1.69 -2.36
N CYS A 62 -6.58 1.14 -1.38
CA CYS A 62 -6.37 -0.23 -0.92
C CYS A 62 -7.07 -1.24 -1.85
N GLU A 63 -6.78 -2.53 -1.69
CA GLU A 63 -7.42 -3.60 -2.48
C GLU A 63 -8.93 -3.69 -2.27
N GLY A 64 -9.43 -3.33 -1.07
CA GLY A 64 -10.86 -3.30 -0.76
C GLY A 64 -11.63 -2.28 -1.60
N CYS A 65 -11.20 -1.01 -1.56
CA CYS A 65 -11.84 0.08 -2.32
C CYS A 65 -11.69 -0.11 -3.84
N LYS A 66 -10.53 -0.60 -4.29
CA LYS A 66 -10.31 -1.02 -5.69
C LYS A 66 -11.34 -2.07 -6.12
N GLY A 67 -11.51 -3.12 -5.31
CA GLY A 67 -12.46 -4.20 -5.59
C GLY A 67 -13.91 -3.75 -5.58
N PHE A 68 -14.28 -2.87 -4.64
CA PHE A 68 -15.61 -2.26 -4.56
C PHE A 68 -15.93 -1.51 -5.85
N PHE A 69 -15.10 -0.52 -6.21
CA PHE A 69 -15.30 0.29 -7.41
C PHE A 69 -15.40 -0.57 -8.67
N LYS A 70 -14.50 -1.55 -8.83
CA LYS A 70 -14.55 -2.49 -9.97
C LYS A 70 -15.89 -3.21 -10.08
N ARG A 71 -16.43 -3.71 -8.97
CA ARG A 71 -17.71 -4.44 -8.96
C ARG A 71 -18.89 -3.51 -9.27
N THR A 72 -18.89 -2.31 -8.68
CA THR A 72 -19.93 -1.30 -8.90
C THR A 72 -20.02 -0.92 -10.37
N VAL A 73 -18.88 -0.56 -11.00
CA VAL A 73 -18.86 -0.17 -12.42
C VAL A 73 -19.17 -1.33 -13.35
N ARG A 74 -18.59 -2.53 -13.10
CA ARG A 74 -18.80 -3.71 -13.97
C ARG A 74 -20.24 -4.20 -14.00
N LYS A 75 -20.98 -3.98 -12.91
CA LYS A 75 -22.38 -4.43 -12.75
C LYS A 75 -23.37 -3.27 -12.80
N ASP A 76 -22.89 -2.06 -13.10
CA ASP A 76 -23.69 -0.83 -13.13
C ASP A 76 -24.59 -0.66 -11.88
N LEU A 77 -24.00 -0.85 -10.70
CA LEU A 77 -24.76 -0.82 -9.44
C LEU A 77 -24.97 0.62 -8.98
N THR A 78 -26.22 0.94 -8.67
CA THR A 78 -26.60 2.17 -7.96
C THR A 78 -26.96 1.83 -6.52
N TYR A 79 -26.32 2.51 -5.56
CA TYR A 79 -26.59 2.31 -4.13
C TYR A 79 -27.48 3.42 -3.57
N ALA A 80 -28.34 3.06 -2.62
CA ALA A 80 -29.10 4.01 -1.81
C ALA A 80 -28.58 4.00 -0.37
N CYS A 81 -28.25 5.17 0.16
CA CYS A 81 -27.95 5.30 1.59
C CYS A 81 -29.26 5.20 2.38
N ARG A 82 -29.22 4.49 3.51
CA ARG A 82 -30.37 4.37 4.41
C ARG A 82 -30.59 5.65 5.24
N GLU A 83 -29.53 6.44 5.41
CA GLU A 83 -29.50 7.67 6.20
C GLU A 83 -29.23 8.88 5.29
N GLU A 84 -28.50 9.89 5.77
CA GLU A 84 -28.33 11.19 5.11
C GLU A 84 -27.15 11.28 4.12
N ARG A 85 -26.60 10.14 3.65
CA ARG A 85 -25.40 10.09 2.78
C ARG A 85 -24.12 10.71 3.36
N ASN A 86 -24.07 10.91 4.68
CA ASN A 86 -22.91 11.45 5.41
C ASN A 86 -22.12 10.36 6.17
N CYS A 87 -22.13 9.12 5.67
CA CYS A 87 -21.46 8.00 6.33
C CYS A 87 -19.93 8.19 6.34
N ILE A 88 -19.30 8.00 7.49
CA ILE A 88 -17.84 8.05 7.63
C ILE A 88 -17.25 6.76 7.06
N ILE A 89 -16.36 6.90 6.07
CA ILE A 89 -15.70 5.75 5.44
C ILE A 89 -14.30 5.57 6.04
N ASP A 90 -14.17 4.62 6.97
CA ASP A 90 -12.90 4.22 7.55
C ASP A 90 -12.62 2.72 7.37
N LYS A 91 -11.42 2.26 7.73
CA LYS A 91 -11.02 0.84 7.58
C LYS A 91 -11.99 -0.15 8.25
N ARG A 92 -12.62 0.23 9.36
CA ARG A 92 -13.47 -0.65 10.17
C ARG A 92 -14.91 -0.71 9.64
N GLN A 93 -15.44 0.40 9.13
CA GLN A 93 -16.86 0.55 8.79
C GLN A 93 -17.16 0.83 7.30
N ARG A 94 -16.19 0.66 6.39
CA ARG A 94 -16.34 0.93 4.94
C ARG A 94 -17.24 -0.03 4.13
N ASN A 95 -17.98 -0.95 4.76
CA ASN A 95 -18.76 -2.00 4.07
C ASN A 95 -20.26 -1.84 4.31
#